data_AF-A0A0G0AQN1-F1
#
_entry.id   AF-A0A0G0AQN1-F1
#
_cell.length_a   1.000
_cell.length_b   1.000
_cell.length_c   1.000
_cell.angle_alpha   90.00
_cell.angle_beta   90.00
_cell.angle_gamma   90.00
#
_symmetry.space_group_name_H-M   'P 1'
#
loop_
_entity.id
_entity.type
_entity.pdbx_description
1 polymer ?
#
loop_
_entity_poly.entity_id
_entity_poly.type
_entity_poly.pdbx_seq_one_letter_code
_entity_poly.pdbx_strand_id
1 'polypeptide(L)'
;MKKILKIVKFALLGLLITSSMNAVTIKFKTSDGVEFEMDENKAKQSGVIKNMIEISDPQQDPISLTNIKSEQMNLLMPCWDIISNFVLSESEKHEQLITKIKSYNLEQQRQLLLAVNFLNIPEIFNETIDQLSNSPELIGMFQQNPQYFSEKEEFNPKTNFLPFELRKQLANRIKSQIYLFSELKLGKRAILDAKIDNNIIILSFSDHTYKAWKINSNNTLQPIEIYGHEMFRIMVRNGTIVASLGYNAYRFWTVSPDGTLSDPQTLQIAGHRINYARATNGNRIISVRLDDDNNDSFFIIKPDNTLQQLRVAVPNHTINKTFIDHEIIIAKLEDNTYRFWIVNPDGTLSAPQILQVDGHNILDIKINNGIIAAKIDDLTWSVWNVNKDRTLSRPQILNRDIYDLEINNGIIVAEIDIDALGVWKVNEDGTLSKYPQSVLQVDFLNIALNHGVLAVKLVDRTWRVWKINEDGTLTKHPQILQVAGHSIQHIEIGSEIIIAELYDDTWSIFTNIIPTHNFTLEQALFIKACIQEPVNLDSNPEIQRIFNSLTVETKDVLVKNGFVIPTLTYRITNFLDAHKVPILIGGTLGLGLAGYYLWSKSKKR
;
A
#
# COMPACT_ATOMS: atom_id res chain seq x y z
N MET A 1 -5.94 -26.47 37.19
CA MET A 1 -5.14 -25.31 36.72
C MET A 1 -4.44 -24.52 37.84
N LYS A 2 -5.11 -24.05 38.92
CA LYS A 2 -4.46 -23.23 39.98
C LYS A 2 -3.24 -23.86 40.69
N LYS A 3 -3.16 -25.19 40.79
CA LYS A 3 -2.00 -25.90 41.36
C LYS A 3 -0.79 -25.99 40.41
N ILE A 4 -1.01 -26.04 39.10
CA ILE A 4 0.06 -26.08 38.09
C ILE A 4 0.73 -24.71 37.97
N LEU A 5 -0.04 -23.62 38.06
CA LEU A 5 0.50 -22.25 38.04
C LEU A 5 1.42 -21.94 39.23
N LYS A 6 1.16 -22.54 40.42
CA LYS A 6 2.05 -22.41 41.59
C LYS A 6 3.36 -23.19 41.42
N ILE A 7 3.31 -24.36 40.79
CA ILE A 7 4.49 -25.20 40.56
C ILE A 7 5.41 -24.56 39.51
N VAL A 8 4.86 -23.97 38.44
CA VAL A 8 5.64 -23.23 37.43
C VAL A 8 6.28 -21.97 38.04
N LYS A 9 5.57 -21.22 38.89
CA LYS A 9 6.15 -20.06 39.59
C LYS A 9 7.29 -20.44 40.54
N PHE A 10 7.20 -21.57 41.25
CA PHE A 10 8.29 -22.04 42.12
C PHE A 10 9.48 -22.63 41.35
N ALA A 11 9.26 -23.26 40.19
CA ALA A 11 10.33 -23.72 39.32
C ALA A 11 11.10 -22.56 38.67
N LEU A 12 10.41 -21.49 38.24
CA LEU A 12 11.07 -20.26 37.79
C LEU A 12 11.82 -19.55 38.92
N LEU A 13 11.26 -19.51 40.13
CA LEU A 13 11.94 -18.92 41.29
C LEU A 13 13.19 -19.73 41.70
N GLY A 14 13.16 -21.05 41.54
CA GLY A 14 14.31 -21.93 41.77
C GLY A 14 15.41 -21.77 40.71
N LEU A 15 15.05 -21.49 39.45
CA LEU A 15 16.03 -21.17 38.39
C LEU A 15 16.66 -19.78 38.56
N LEU A 16 15.93 -18.83 39.13
CA LEU A 16 16.41 -17.45 39.38
C LEU A 16 17.42 -17.36 40.54
N ILE A 17 17.47 -18.35 41.44
CA ILE A 17 18.37 -18.31 42.61
C ILE A 17 19.77 -18.89 42.29
N THR A 18 19.96 -19.57 41.16
CA THR A 18 21.26 -20.19 40.82
C THR A 18 22.18 -19.35 39.91
N SER A 19 21.77 -18.15 39.46
CA SER A 19 22.61 -17.28 38.61
C SER A 19 23.16 -16.04 39.31
N SER A 20 23.20 -16.02 40.65
CA SER A 20 24.07 -15.11 41.41
C SER A 20 25.53 -15.59 41.35
N MET A 21 26.00 -16.01 40.18
CA MET A 21 27.43 -16.06 39.91
C MET A 21 27.89 -14.61 39.85
N ASN A 22 28.95 -14.27 40.58
CA ASN A 22 29.53 -12.92 40.63
C ASN A 22 29.54 -12.29 39.23
N ALA A 23 28.56 -11.41 38.98
CA ALA A 23 28.43 -10.70 37.72
C ALA A 23 29.70 -9.89 37.53
N VAL A 24 30.52 -10.31 36.54
CA VAL A 24 31.75 -9.59 36.22
C VAL A 24 31.32 -8.20 35.77
N THR A 25 31.71 -7.21 36.56
CA THR A 25 31.39 -5.82 36.30
C THR A 25 32.55 -5.20 35.54
N ILE A 26 32.25 -4.58 34.42
CA ILE A 26 33.22 -3.93 33.55
C ILE A 26 33.09 -2.42 33.74
N LYS A 27 34.23 -1.75 33.88
CA LYS A 27 34.29 -0.29 33.97
C LYS A 27 34.53 0.29 32.58
N PHE A 28 33.79 1.35 32.25
CA PHE A 28 33.93 2.12 31.02
C PHE A 28 34.28 3.54 31.38
N LYS A 29 35.13 4.18 30.59
CA LYS A 29 35.45 5.59 30.71
C LYS A 29 35.05 6.33 29.45
N THR A 30 34.12 7.26 29.58
CA THR A 30 33.66 8.08 28.45
C THR A 30 34.73 9.09 28.03
N SER A 31 34.57 9.67 26.85
CA SER A 31 35.47 10.68 26.27
C SER A 31 35.66 11.95 27.13
N ASP A 32 34.70 12.27 27.99
CA ASP A 32 34.76 13.34 29.00
C ASP A 32 35.28 12.86 30.37
N GLY A 33 35.76 11.62 30.45
CA GLY A 33 36.45 11.06 31.60
C GLY A 33 35.56 10.50 32.70
N VAL A 34 34.24 10.44 32.51
CA VAL A 34 33.29 9.87 33.48
C VAL A 34 33.32 8.35 33.40
N GLU A 35 33.31 7.69 34.55
CA GLU A 35 33.35 6.24 34.64
C GLU A 35 31.95 5.65 34.88
N PHE A 36 31.64 4.55 34.19
CA PHE A 36 30.39 3.80 34.30
C PHE A 36 30.69 2.33 34.54
N GLU A 37 29.82 1.65 35.27
CA GLU A 37 29.95 0.23 35.58
C GLU A 37 28.77 -0.55 34.96
N MET A 38 29.05 -1.66 34.28
CA MET A 38 28.03 -2.51 33.66
C MET A 38 28.37 -3.98 33.77
N ASP A 39 27.35 -4.83 33.89
CA ASP A 39 27.48 -6.28 33.77
C ASP A 39 28.06 -6.68 32.40
N GLU A 40 29.03 -7.60 32.40
CA GLU A 40 29.71 -8.09 31.19
C GLU A 40 28.76 -8.67 30.15
N ASN A 41 27.70 -9.38 30.56
CA ASN A 41 26.75 -9.97 29.61
C ASN A 41 25.92 -8.90 28.92
N LYS A 42 25.55 -7.83 29.63
CA LYS A 42 24.93 -6.64 29.02
C LYS A 42 25.89 -5.99 28.03
N ALA A 43 27.13 -5.74 28.45
CA ALA A 43 28.16 -5.09 27.65
C ALA A 43 28.44 -5.82 26.32
N LYS A 44 28.40 -7.16 26.33
CA LYS A 44 28.61 -8.01 25.14
C LYS A 44 27.53 -7.89 24.06
N GLN A 45 26.40 -7.23 24.33
CA GLN A 45 25.40 -6.91 23.30
C GLN A 45 25.91 -5.85 22.31
N SER A 46 26.88 -5.02 22.71
CA SER A 46 27.59 -4.13 21.78
C SER A 46 28.65 -4.91 21.03
N GLY A 47 28.58 -4.88 19.69
CA GLY A 47 29.60 -5.52 18.86
C GLY A 47 31.00 -4.94 19.09
N VAL A 48 31.11 -3.64 19.38
CA VAL A 48 32.38 -2.97 19.65
C VAL A 48 32.94 -3.34 21.01
N ILE A 49 32.13 -3.25 22.07
CA ILE A 49 32.58 -3.55 23.43
C ILE A 49 32.93 -5.03 23.56
N LYS A 50 32.15 -5.92 22.95
CA LYS A 50 32.48 -7.35 22.89
C LYS A 50 33.90 -7.58 22.37
N ASN A 51 34.26 -6.95 21.25
CA ASN A 51 35.61 -7.08 20.68
C ASN A 51 36.68 -6.48 21.61
N MET A 52 36.39 -5.37 22.30
CA MET A 52 37.33 -4.77 23.26
C MET A 52 37.60 -5.72 24.45
N ILE A 53 36.55 -6.33 25.01
CA ILE A 53 36.65 -7.30 26.10
C ILE A 53 37.46 -8.53 25.69
N GLU A 54 37.36 -8.97 24.44
CA GLU A 54 38.12 -10.13 23.93
C GLU A 54 39.63 -9.84 23.77
N ILE A 55 40.01 -8.56 23.62
CA ILE A 55 41.40 -8.15 23.34
C ILE A 55 42.12 -7.63 24.61
N SER A 56 41.39 -7.11 25.59
CA SER A 56 41.94 -6.50 26.80
C SER A 56 41.45 -7.21 28.05
N ASP A 57 42.22 -7.19 29.14
CA ASP A 57 41.76 -7.66 30.45
C ASP A 57 40.93 -6.54 31.11
N PRO A 58 39.58 -6.62 31.07
CA PRO A 58 38.71 -5.53 31.51
C PRO A 58 38.75 -5.32 33.03
N GLN A 59 39.44 -6.18 33.79
CA GLN A 59 39.52 -6.08 35.25
C GLN A 59 40.63 -5.15 35.75
N GLN A 60 41.61 -4.80 34.92
CA GLN A 60 42.73 -3.96 35.34
C GLN A 60 42.50 -2.47 35.08
N ASP A 61 41.92 -2.10 33.92
CA ASP A 61 41.70 -0.71 33.53
C ASP A 61 40.32 -0.50 32.87
N PRO A 62 39.65 0.66 33.10
CA PRO A 62 38.40 0.98 32.42
C PRO A 62 38.53 1.02 30.89
N ILE A 63 37.60 0.38 30.19
CA ILE A 63 37.52 0.42 28.72
C ILE A 63 37.20 1.85 28.26
N SER A 64 38.11 2.45 27.50
CA SER A 64 37.97 3.84 27.05
C SER A 64 37.08 3.96 25.81
N LEU A 65 35.94 4.65 25.96
CA LEU A 65 34.97 4.93 24.90
C LEU A 65 35.19 6.35 24.36
N THR A 66 36.24 6.52 23.58
CA THR A 66 36.75 7.82 23.11
C THR A 66 35.77 8.65 22.26
N ASN A 67 34.70 8.04 21.74
CA ASN A 67 33.68 8.72 20.92
C ASN A 67 32.31 8.82 21.60
N ILE A 68 32.20 8.44 22.88
CA ILE A 68 30.94 8.51 23.64
C ILE A 68 31.12 9.47 24.80
N LYS A 69 30.18 10.41 24.97
CA LYS A 69 30.13 11.31 26.13
C LYS A 69 29.25 10.73 27.25
N SER A 70 29.44 11.19 28.48
CA SER A 70 28.60 10.78 29.61
C SER A 70 27.10 11.00 29.38
N GLU A 71 26.72 12.11 28.73
CA GLU A 71 25.33 12.40 28.34
C GLU A 71 24.72 11.32 27.44
N GLN A 72 25.47 10.88 26.42
CA GLN A 72 25.05 9.81 25.51
C GLN A 72 24.91 8.48 26.24
N MET A 73 25.84 8.18 27.14
CA MET A 73 25.79 6.98 27.96
C MET A 73 24.54 6.97 28.86
N ASN A 74 24.19 8.10 29.48
CA ASN A 74 23.00 8.23 30.32
C ASN A 74 21.68 7.99 29.56
N LEU A 75 21.63 8.31 28.26
CA LEU A 75 20.48 8.00 27.39
C LEU A 75 20.43 6.53 26.99
N LEU A 76 21.60 5.92 26.80
CA LEU A 76 21.75 4.54 26.35
C LEU A 76 21.45 3.53 27.46
N MET A 77 21.93 3.75 28.68
CA MET A 77 21.82 2.81 29.79
C MET A 77 20.39 2.28 30.01
N PRO A 78 19.34 3.14 30.07
CA PRO A 78 17.97 2.65 30.25
C PRO A 78 17.46 1.78 29.09
N CYS A 79 17.85 2.09 27.85
CA CYS A 79 17.49 1.29 26.69
C CYS A 79 18.19 -0.07 26.71
N TRP A 80 19.45 -0.08 27.14
CA TRP A 80 20.26 -1.28 27.30
C TRP A 80 19.69 -2.21 28.38
N ASP A 81 19.26 -1.65 29.52
CA ASP A 81 18.61 -2.39 30.59
C ASP A 81 17.33 -3.09 30.12
N ILE A 82 16.57 -2.47 29.21
CA ILE A 82 15.36 -3.07 28.63
C ILE A 82 15.73 -4.27 27.75
N ILE A 83 16.64 -4.11 26.79
CA ILE A 83 16.97 -5.19 25.83
C ILE A 83 17.71 -6.36 26.50
N SER A 84 18.43 -6.11 27.59
CA SER A 84 19.14 -7.13 28.35
C SER A 84 18.30 -7.81 29.44
N ASN A 85 17.04 -7.40 29.63
CA ASN A 85 16.18 -7.97 30.66
C ASN A 85 15.66 -9.36 30.26
N PHE A 86 16.26 -10.42 30.78
CA PHE A 86 15.87 -11.81 30.53
C PHE A 86 14.49 -12.21 31.08
N VAL A 87 13.87 -11.38 31.93
CA VAL A 87 12.54 -11.63 32.48
C VAL A 87 11.44 -11.24 31.49
N LEU A 88 11.71 -10.26 30.62
CA LEU A 88 10.76 -9.77 29.63
C LEU A 88 10.77 -10.66 28.38
N SER A 89 9.59 -10.90 27.83
CA SER A 89 9.46 -11.46 26.48
C SER A 89 9.98 -10.47 25.42
N GLU A 90 10.35 -10.97 24.24
CA GLU A 90 10.84 -10.12 23.15
C GLU A 90 9.84 -9.03 22.73
N SER A 91 8.54 -9.33 22.78
CA SER A 91 7.49 -8.36 22.51
C SER A 91 7.45 -7.24 23.57
N GLU A 92 7.54 -7.60 24.85
CA GLU A 92 7.54 -6.62 25.96
C GLU A 92 8.81 -5.76 25.95
N LYS A 93 9.98 -6.34 25.64
CA LYS A 93 11.22 -5.58 25.45
C LYS A 93 11.07 -4.54 24.36
N HIS A 94 10.51 -4.95 23.21
CA HIS A 94 10.31 -4.06 22.08
C HIS A 94 9.37 -2.90 22.43
N GLU A 95 8.23 -3.17 23.06
CA GLU A 95 7.26 -2.14 23.46
C GLU A 95 7.83 -1.15 24.49
N GLN A 96 8.54 -1.66 25.50
CA GLN A 96 9.20 -0.81 26.50
C GLN A 96 10.32 0.02 25.88
N LEU A 97 11.09 -0.55 24.95
CA LEU A 97 12.15 0.16 24.24
C LEU A 97 11.57 1.31 23.40
N ILE A 98 10.50 1.05 22.63
CA ILE A 98 9.77 2.07 21.87
C ILE A 98 9.32 3.19 22.80
N THR A 99 8.65 2.84 23.89
CA THR A 99 8.11 3.79 24.87
C THR A 99 9.24 4.64 25.46
N LYS A 100 10.37 4.02 25.77
CA LYS A 100 11.52 4.71 26.33
C LYS A 100 12.16 5.67 25.33
N ILE A 101 12.38 5.25 24.09
CA ILE A 101 12.95 6.11 23.04
C ILE A 101 12.01 7.28 22.74
N LYS A 102 10.69 7.05 22.68
CA LYS A 102 9.68 8.12 22.50
C LYS A 102 9.67 9.15 23.63
N SER A 103 10.08 8.76 24.83
CA SER A 103 10.19 9.70 25.96
C SER A 103 11.36 10.69 25.81
N TYR A 104 12.30 10.42 24.90
CA TYR A 104 13.41 11.31 24.59
C TYR A 104 12.99 12.36 23.57
N ASN A 105 13.41 13.60 23.77
CA ASN A 105 13.23 14.65 22.78
C ASN A 105 14.13 14.41 21.55
N LEU A 106 13.92 15.18 20.48
CA LEU A 106 14.60 14.98 19.20
C LEU A 106 16.15 15.02 19.30
N GLU A 107 16.69 15.94 20.10
CA GLU A 107 18.14 16.04 20.32
C GLU A 107 18.68 14.85 21.12
N GLN A 108 17.93 14.39 22.13
CA GLN A 108 18.28 13.19 22.89
C GLN A 108 18.24 11.93 22.02
N GLN A 109 17.23 11.78 21.17
CA GLN A 109 17.15 10.66 20.21
C GLN A 109 18.32 10.69 19.22
N ARG A 110 18.72 11.87 18.76
CA ARG A 110 19.93 12.07 17.94
C ARG A 110 21.19 11.65 18.69
N GLN A 111 21.38 12.10 19.93
CA GLN A 111 22.54 11.71 20.76
C GLN A 111 22.58 10.20 21.00
N LEU A 112 21.42 9.58 21.26
CA LEU A 112 21.28 8.14 21.39
C LEU A 112 21.69 7.43 20.09
N LEU A 113 21.19 7.89 18.93
CA LEU A 113 21.51 7.32 17.63
C LEU A 113 23.02 7.31 17.34
N LEU A 114 23.72 8.40 17.68
CA LEU A 114 25.18 8.49 17.52
C LEU A 114 25.91 7.44 18.37
N ALA A 115 25.48 7.27 19.63
CA ALA A 115 26.09 6.32 20.55
C ALA A 115 25.87 4.88 20.12
N VAL A 116 24.64 4.50 19.77
CA VAL A 116 24.29 3.12 19.38
C VAL A 116 24.86 2.73 18.03
N ASN A 117 25.02 3.69 17.10
CA ASN A 117 25.73 3.47 15.86
C ASN A 117 27.22 3.18 16.11
N PHE A 118 27.87 3.98 16.96
CA PHE A 118 29.27 3.76 17.31
C PHE A 118 29.48 2.42 18.03
N LEU A 119 28.61 2.08 18.97
CA LEU A 119 28.68 0.83 19.73
C LEU A 119 28.19 -0.41 18.96
N ASN A 120 27.60 -0.21 17.78
CA ASN A 120 26.98 -1.26 16.98
C ASN A 120 25.99 -2.10 17.79
N ILE A 121 24.89 -1.47 18.25
CA ILE A 121 23.77 -2.11 18.96
C ILE A 121 22.53 -2.06 18.05
N PRO A 122 22.31 -3.08 17.19
CA PRO A 122 21.34 -2.99 16.09
C PRO A 122 19.89 -2.77 16.54
N GLU A 123 19.47 -3.36 17.66
CA GLU A 123 18.07 -3.26 18.13
C GLU A 123 17.72 -1.82 18.52
N ILE A 124 18.55 -1.17 19.33
CA ILE A 124 18.33 0.22 19.75
C ILE A 124 18.54 1.16 18.55
N PHE A 125 19.52 0.87 17.69
CA PHE A 125 19.79 1.64 16.48
C PHE A 125 18.57 1.70 15.55
N ASN A 126 18.03 0.54 15.18
CA ASN A 126 16.90 0.45 14.26
C ASN A 126 15.68 1.15 14.83
N GLU A 127 15.37 0.92 16.11
CA GLU A 127 14.22 1.55 16.75
C GLU A 127 14.39 3.07 16.87
N THR A 128 15.58 3.55 17.19
CA THR A 128 15.86 5.00 17.25
C THR A 128 15.74 5.64 15.87
N ILE A 129 16.22 4.99 14.81
CA ILE A 129 16.02 5.46 13.42
C ILE A 129 14.53 5.49 13.07
N ASP A 130 13.77 4.46 13.40
CA ASP A 130 12.34 4.39 13.09
C ASP A 130 11.56 5.48 13.85
N GLN A 131 11.89 5.77 15.12
CA GLN A 131 11.27 6.88 15.84
C GLN A 131 11.64 8.25 15.25
N LEU A 132 12.91 8.45 14.90
CA LEU A 132 13.37 9.69 14.26
C LEU A 132 12.73 9.89 12.88
N SER A 133 12.59 8.85 12.06
CA SER A 133 12.00 8.97 10.74
C SER A 133 10.51 9.32 10.79
N ASN A 134 9.82 8.90 11.86
CA ASN A 134 8.42 9.23 12.12
C ASN A 134 8.21 10.57 12.85
N SER A 135 9.27 11.33 13.17
CA SER A 135 9.15 12.62 13.84
C SER A 135 8.53 13.67 12.91
N PRO A 136 7.40 14.31 13.27
CA PRO A 136 6.78 15.37 12.48
C PRO A 136 7.73 16.55 12.23
N GLU A 137 8.59 16.85 13.20
CA GLU A 137 9.56 17.94 13.13
C GLU A 137 10.62 17.66 12.05
N LEU A 138 11.19 16.45 12.03
CA LEU A 138 12.16 16.05 11.01
C LEU A 138 11.54 15.90 9.64
N ILE A 139 10.31 15.37 9.55
CA ILE A 139 9.56 15.29 8.29
C ILE A 139 9.34 16.70 7.75
N GLY A 140 8.91 17.66 8.58
CA GLY A 140 8.73 19.06 8.19
C GLY A 140 10.03 19.72 7.72
N MET A 141 11.14 19.50 8.44
CA MET A 141 12.47 19.99 8.02
C MET A 141 12.90 19.39 6.68
N PHE A 142 12.68 18.08 6.49
CA PHE A 142 13.00 17.38 5.25
C PHE A 142 12.17 17.92 4.06
N GLN A 143 10.89 18.18 4.27
CA GLN A 143 10.00 18.74 3.25
C GLN A 143 10.39 20.16 2.85
N GLN A 144 10.74 21.01 3.84
CA GLN A 144 11.13 22.40 3.58
C GLN A 144 12.49 22.51 2.89
N ASN A 145 13.43 21.62 3.23
CA ASN A 145 14.81 21.72 2.76
C ASN A 145 15.41 20.32 2.47
N PRO A 146 14.93 19.61 1.44
CA PRO A 146 15.40 18.27 1.10
C PRO A 146 16.90 18.21 0.75
N GLN A 147 17.49 19.34 0.34
CA GLN A 147 18.91 19.50 0.06
C GLN A 147 19.82 19.26 1.28
N TYR A 148 19.37 19.53 2.52
CA TYR A 148 20.14 19.25 3.75
C TYR A 148 20.35 17.73 3.99
N PHE A 149 19.62 16.91 3.25
CA PHE A 149 19.69 15.45 3.28
C PHE A 149 20.24 14.88 1.96
N SER A 150 20.87 15.73 1.14
CA SER A 150 21.49 15.35 -0.14
C SER A 150 22.98 15.04 0.02
N GLU A 151 23.53 14.29 -0.94
CA GLU A 151 24.90 13.78 -0.89
C GLU A 151 25.99 14.86 -1.08
N LYS A 152 25.60 16.11 -1.36
CA LYS A 152 26.52 17.16 -1.81
C LYS A 152 27.04 18.11 -0.71
N GLU A 153 26.54 18.05 0.51
CA GLU A 153 27.02 18.92 1.59
C GLU A 153 28.17 18.29 2.40
N GLU A 154 29.32 18.97 2.43
CA GLU A 154 30.41 18.68 3.36
C GLU A 154 29.90 18.66 4.82
N PHE A 155 30.44 17.74 5.62
CA PHE A 155 30.01 17.57 7.00
C PHE A 155 30.42 18.78 7.86
N ASN A 156 29.47 19.63 8.23
CA ASN A 156 29.67 20.70 9.20
C ASN A 156 28.99 20.31 10.53
N PRO A 157 29.75 19.99 11.58
CA PRO A 157 29.20 19.54 12.87
C PRO A 157 28.37 20.60 13.61
N LYS A 158 28.43 21.88 13.20
CA LYS A 158 27.61 22.96 13.76
C LYS A 158 26.24 23.09 13.10
N THR A 159 26.07 22.59 11.88
CA THR A 159 24.82 22.71 11.10
C THR A 159 24.20 21.37 10.76
N ASN A 160 24.96 20.27 10.82
CA ASN A 160 24.51 18.98 10.34
C ASN A 160 23.98 18.12 11.48
N PHE A 161 22.70 17.74 11.36
CA PHE A 161 21.98 16.96 12.36
C PHE A 161 22.63 15.58 12.60
N LEU A 162 23.12 14.88 11.58
CA LEU A 162 23.76 13.56 11.73
C LEU A 162 25.01 13.42 10.85
N PRO A 163 25.94 12.49 11.16
CA PRO A 163 26.97 12.02 10.26
C PRO A 163 26.40 11.60 8.90
N PHE A 164 27.20 11.67 7.84
CA PHE A 164 26.75 11.44 6.47
C PHE A 164 25.98 10.12 6.27
N GLU A 165 26.54 8.99 6.71
CA GLU A 165 25.89 7.68 6.55
C GLU A 165 24.55 7.59 7.29
N LEU A 166 24.45 8.19 8.47
CA LEU A 166 23.21 8.23 9.24
C LEU A 166 22.17 9.17 8.63
N ARG A 167 22.60 10.31 8.08
CA ARG A 167 21.72 11.16 7.26
C ARG A 167 21.21 10.41 6.05
N LYS A 168 22.06 9.63 5.37
CA LYS A 168 21.65 8.83 4.21
C LYS A 168 20.63 7.77 4.59
N GLN A 169 20.85 7.02 5.66
CA GLN A 169 19.91 6.02 6.15
C GLN A 169 18.59 6.63 6.59
N LEU A 170 18.64 7.70 7.40
CA LEU A 170 17.45 8.43 7.85
C LEU A 170 16.71 9.06 6.66
N ALA A 171 17.41 9.69 5.72
CA ALA A 171 16.82 10.26 4.52
C ALA A 171 16.21 9.19 3.63
N ASN A 172 16.81 8.01 3.51
CA ASN A 172 16.23 6.89 2.77
C ASN A 172 14.97 6.39 3.47
N ARG A 173 14.96 6.30 4.81
CA ARG A 173 13.79 5.92 5.59
C ARG A 173 12.67 6.94 5.46
N ILE A 174 12.97 8.22 5.65
CA ILE A 174 12.05 9.35 5.44
C ILE A 174 11.57 9.38 3.98
N LYS A 175 12.43 9.25 2.97
CA LYS A 175 12.02 9.18 1.55
C LYS A 175 11.15 7.96 1.27
N SER A 176 11.43 6.82 1.91
CA SER A 176 10.61 5.61 1.76
C SER A 176 9.24 5.73 2.43
N GLN A 177 9.11 6.65 3.39
CA GLN A 177 7.84 7.04 4.00
C GLN A 177 7.16 8.17 3.20
N ILE A 178 7.93 9.03 2.55
CA ILE A 178 7.51 10.17 1.72
C ILE A 178 7.63 9.82 0.22
N TYR A 179 7.22 8.62 -0.22
CA TYR A 179 7.16 8.38 -1.66
C TYR A 179 6.20 9.40 -2.31
N LEU A 180 6.70 10.04 -3.39
CA LEU A 180 6.26 11.34 -3.91
C LEU A 180 4.75 11.57 -3.92
N PHE A 181 4.30 12.48 -3.06
CA PHE A 181 2.99 13.12 -3.19
C PHE A 181 3.12 14.33 -4.12
N SER A 182 2.68 14.18 -5.38
CA SER A 182 2.37 15.36 -6.19
C SER A 182 1.00 15.88 -5.74
N GLU A 183 0.98 16.88 -4.85
CA GLU A 183 -0.25 17.60 -4.51
C GLU A 183 -0.76 18.30 -5.78
N LEU A 184 -1.77 17.71 -6.42
CA LEU A 184 -2.46 18.38 -7.52
C LEU A 184 -3.44 19.40 -6.92
N LYS A 185 -3.01 20.66 -6.78
CA LYS A 185 -3.91 21.76 -6.42
C LYS A 185 -4.84 22.06 -7.59
N LEU A 186 -5.99 21.40 -7.59
CA LEU A 186 -7.11 21.71 -8.47
C LEU A 186 -7.65 23.07 -8.02
N GLY A 187 -7.69 24.06 -8.93
CA GLY A 187 -7.94 25.47 -8.58
C GLY A 187 -9.27 25.75 -7.86
N LYS A 188 -9.58 27.04 -7.63
CA LYS A 188 -10.64 27.59 -6.73
C LYS A 188 -12.11 27.14 -6.94
N ARG A 189 -12.42 26.14 -7.76
CA ARG A 189 -13.78 25.59 -7.89
C ARG A 189 -13.96 24.50 -6.83
N ALA A 190 -15.05 24.58 -6.06
CA ALA A 190 -15.38 23.56 -5.08
C ALA A 190 -15.63 22.23 -5.81
N ILE A 191 -14.92 21.19 -5.40
CA ILE A 191 -15.11 19.81 -5.87
C ILE A 191 -16.20 19.21 -4.97
N LEU A 192 -17.27 18.70 -5.57
CA LEU A 192 -18.39 18.12 -4.83
C LEU A 192 -18.21 16.62 -4.54
N ASP A 193 -17.49 15.93 -5.41
CA ASP A 193 -17.24 14.49 -5.33
C ASP A 193 -16.04 14.14 -6.21
N ALA A 194 -15.28 13.14 -5.80
CA ALA A 194 -14.18 12.56 -6.56
C ALA A 194 -14.36 11.05 -6.62
N LYS A 195 -14.10 10.44 -7.78
CA LYS A 195 -14.15 8.99 -7.99
C LYS A 195 -12.88 8.52 -8.66
N ILE A 196 -12.36 7.37 -8.27
CA ILE A 196 -11.18 6.75 -8.90
C ILE A 196 -11.40 5.28 -9.19
N ASP A 197 -11.07 4.87 -10.41
CA ASP A 197 -11.14 3.48 -10.84
C ASP A 197 -10.29 3.26 -12.10
N ASN A 198 -9.62 2.11 -12.22
CA ASN A 198 -8.82 1.73 -13.40
C ASN A 198 -7.93 2.85 -13.96
N ASN A 199 -7.18 3.53 -13.09
CA ASN A 199 -6.31 4.66 -13.44
C ASN A 199 -7.07 5.84 -14.08
N ILE A 200 -8.35 6.01 -13.80
CA ILE A 200 -9.12 7.21 -14.16
C ILE A 200 -9.62 7.88 -12.90
N ILE A 201 -9.36 9.18 -12.81
CA ILE A 201 -9.93 10.06 -11.80
C ILE A 201 -11.05 10.84 -12.45
N ILE A 202 -12.21 10.91 -11.81
CA ILE A 202 -13.28 11.82 -12.20
C ILE A 202 -13.60 12.73 -11.03
N LEU A 203 -13.57 14.04 -11.28
CA LEU A 203 -13.95 15.05 -10.31
C LEU A 203 -15.22 15.74 -10.78
N SER A 204 -16.16 15.90 -9.86
CA SER A 204 -17.36 16.72 -10.05
C SER A 204 -17.17 18.07 -9.36
N PHE A 205 -17.65 19.13 -10.00
CA PHE A 205 -17.49 20.50 -9.51
C PHE A 205 -18.85 21.12 -9.17
N SER A 206 -18.82 22.15 -8.34
CA SER A 206 -20.02 22.89 -7.88
C SER A 206 -20.80 23.57 -9.01
N ASP A 207 -20.22 23.69 -10.19
CA ASP A 207 -20.85 24.23 -11.41
C ASP A 207 -21.47 23.13 -12.29
N HIS A 208 -21.66 21.92 -11.76
CA HIS A 208 -22.17 20.75 -12.47
C HIS A 208 -21.31 20.31 -13.66
N THR A 209 -20.05 20.77 -13.72
CA THR A 209 -19.06 20.28 -14.68
C THR A 209 -18.27 19.14 -14.08
N TYR A 210 -17.69 18.33 -14.97
CA TYR A 210 -16.88 17.18 -14.60
C TYR A 210 -15.60 17.24 -15.38
N LYS A 211 -14.52 16.77 -14.76
CA LYS A 211 -13.24 16.56 -15.44
C LYS A 211 -12.76 15.18 -15.11
N ALA A 212 -12.25 14.51 -16.14
CA ALA A 212 -11.60 13.24 -15.97
C ALA A 212 -10.12 13.35 -16.32
N TRP A 213 -9.32 12.52 -15.68
CA TRP A 213 -7.90 12.37 -15.97
C TRP A 213 -7.56 10.89 -16.00
N LYS A 214 -6.78 10.50 -16.99
CA LYS A 214 -6.06 9.24 -17.00
C LYS A 214 -4.79 9.41 -16.19
N ILE A 215 -4.52 8.46 -15.31
CA ILE A 215 -3.23 8.29 -14.64
C ILE A 215 -2.38 7.41 -15.56
N ASN A 216 -1.29 7.97 -16.05
CA ASN A 216 -0.31 7.22 -16.83
C ASN A 216 0.57 6.38 -15.90
N SER A 217 1.24 5.37 -16.45
CA SER A 217 2.17 4.49 -15.70
C SER A 217 3.34 5.20 -15.02
N ASN A 218 3.63 6.44 -15.41
CA ASN A 218 4.61 7.32 -14.77
C ASN A 218 3.98 8.27 -13.72
N ASN A 219 2.74 8.00 -13.29
CA ASN A 219 1.96 8.81 -12.35
C ASN A 219 1.66 10.25 -12.82
N THR A 220 1.80 10.53 -14.11
CA THR A 220 1.32 11.80 -14.69
C THR A 220 -0.16 11.73 -15.01
N LEU A 221 -0.85 12.86 -14.87
CA LEU A 221 -2.26 12.98 -15.22
C LEU A 221 -2.40 13.52 -16.64
N GLN A 222 -3.14 12.80 -17.47
CA GLN A 222 -3.55 13.23 -18.80
C GLN A 222 -5.05 13.56 -18.77
N PRO A 223 -5.47 14.80 -19.13
CA PRO A 223 -6.88 15.14 -19.17
C PRO A 223 -7.62 14.28 -20.20
N ILE A 224 -8.82 13.82 -19.82
CA ILE A 224 -9.77 13.14 -20.67
C ILE A 224 -10.97 14.08 -20.84
N GLU A 225 -11.36 14.35 -22.08
CA GLU A 225 -12.54 15.16 -22.35
C GLU A 225 -13.81 14.32 -22.16
N ILE A 226 -14.64 14.73 -21.18
CA ILE A 226 -16.01 14.25 -21.04
C ILE A 226 -16.92 15.36 -21.54
N TYR A 227 -17.40 15.21 -22.77
CA TYR A 227 -18.35 16.14 -23.36
C TYR A 227 -19.78 15.84 -22.89
N GLY A 228 -20.50 16.90 -22.48
CA GLY A 228 -21.95 16.93 -22.52
C GLY A 228 -22.63 17.22 -21.18
N HIS A 229 -23.31 18.37 -21.14
CA HIS A 229 -24.41 18.78 -20.26
C HIS A 229 -24.20 18.73 -18.73
N GLU A 230 -25.03 19.48 -18.01
CA GLU A 230 -25.09 19.47 -16.55
C GLU A 230 -25.39 18.05 -16.06
N MET A 231 -24.43 17.44 -15.38
CA MET A 231 -24.57 16.12 -14.77
C MET A 231 -24.73 16.30 -13.26
N PHE A 232 -25.59 15.50 -12.62
CA PHE A 232 -25.91 15.63 -11.19
C PHE A 232 -25.22 14.59 -10.31
N ARG A 233 -24.94 13.40 -10.86
CA ARG A 233 -24.23 12.33 -10.17
C ARG A 233 -23.42 11.53 -11.16
N ILE A 234 -22.26 11.05 -10.73
CA ILE A 234 -21.41 10.15 -11.50
C ILE A 234 -21.00 8.95 -10.66
N MET A 235 -20.92 7.79 -11.29
CA MET A 235 -20.41 6.59 -10.67
C MET A 235 -19.46 5.91 -11.65
N VAL A 236 -18.25 5.61 -11.19
CA VAL A 236 -17.20 4.96 -11.96
C VAL A 236 -16.84 3.68 -11.26
N ARG A 237 -16.94 2.54 -11.94
CA ARG A 237 -16.49 1.23 -11.45
C ARG A 237 -16.13 0.30 -12.59
N ASN A 238 -15.06 -0.47 -12.42
CA ASN A 238 -14.49 -1.42 -13.37
C ASN A 238 -14.56 -0.95 -14.84
N GLY A 239 -14.05 0.27 -15.09
CA GLY A 239 -13.97 0.86 -16.43
C GLY A 239 -15.33 1.23 -17.03
N THR A 240 -16.39 1.30 -16.22
CA THR A 240 -17.71 1.77 -16.63
C THR A 240 -18.04 3.05 -15.89
N ILE A 241 -18.42 4.08 -16.63
CA ILE A 241 -18.88 5.36 -16.09
C ILE A 241 -20.38 5.45 -16.33
N VAL A 242 -21.17 5.73 -15.30
CA VAL A 242 -22.60 6.06 -15.42
C VAL A 242 -22.83 7.43 -14.82
N ALA A 243 -23.45 8.34 -15.58
CA ALA A 243 -23.77 9.67 -15.13
C ALA A 243 -25.26 9.99 -15.28
N SER A 244 -25.81 10.67 -14.29
CA SER A 244 -27.14 11.25 -14.32
C SER A 244 -27.07 12.66 -14.91
N LEU A 245 -27.88 12.93 -15.93
CA LEU A 245 -28.07 14.23 -16.59
C LEU A 245 -29.28 15.00 -16.03
N GLY A 246 -29.90 14.49 -14.96
CA GLY A 246 -31.14 14.99 -14.38
C GLY A 246 -31.91 13.87 -13.69
N TYR A 247 -33.15 14.14 -13.27
CA TYR A 247 -33.89 13.22 -12.41
C TYR A 247 -34.11 11.80 -12.97
N ASN A 248 -34.14 11.62 -14.31
CA ASN A 248 -34.38 10.31 -14.94
C ASN A 248 -33.57 10.04 -16.22
N ALA A 249 -32.59 10.89 -16.55
CA ALA A 249 -31.80 10.76 -17.78
C ALA A 249 -30.39 10.31 -17.42
N TYR A 250 -29.93 9.21 -18.02
CA TYR A 250 -28.64 8.63 -17.72
C TYR A 250 -27.83 8.42 -19.00
N ARG A 251 -26.52 8.60 -18.90
CA ARG A 251 -25.56 8.20 -19.92
C ARG A 251 -24.52 7.27 -19.32
N PHE A 252 -23.92 6.46 -20.18
CA PHE A 252 -22.78 5.65 -19.80
C PHE A 252 -21.65 5.71 -20.83
N TRP A 253 -20.45 5.43 -20.35
CA TRP A 253 -19.23 5.29 -21.12
C TRP A 253 -18.51 4.02 -20.68
N THR A 254 -17.79 3.42 -21.60
CA THR A 254 -16.79 2.39 -21.28
C THR A 254 -15.40 2.94 -21.47
N VAL A 255 -14.52 2.57 -20.56
CA VAL A 255 -13.10 2.88 -20.56
C VAL A 255 -12.38 1.72 -21.25
N SER A 256 -11.69 2.01 -22.34
CA SER A 256 -10.80 1.06 -22.99
C SER A 256 -9.55 0.82 -22.14
N PRO A 257 -8.84 -0.33 -22.31
CA PRO A 257 -7.60 -0.61 -21.56
C PRO A 257 -6.51 0.47 -21.72
N ASP A 258 -6.51 1.21 -22.83
CA ASP A 258 -5.60 2.33 -23.07
C ASP A 258 -6.07 3.65 -22.43
N GLY A 259 -7.14 3.62 -21.62
CA GLY A 259 -7.72 4.76 -20.92
C GLY A 259 -8.52 5.71 -21.81
N THR A 260 -8.82 5.32 -23.06
CA THR A 260 -9.74 6.09 -23.92
C THR A 260 -11.20 5.83 -23.54
N LEU A 261 -12.05 6.84 -23.65
CA LEU A 261 -13.50 6.69 -23.43
C LEU A 261 -14.20 6.36 -24.75
N SER A 262 -15.22 5.50 -24.68
CA SER A 262 -16.19 5.35 -25.75
C SER A 262 -17.00 6.63 -25.98
N ASP A 263 -17.69 6.71 -27.11
CA ASP A 263 -18.73 7.74 -27.29
C ASP A 263 -19.84 7.59 -26.23
N PRO A 264 -20.41 8.71 -25.74
CA PRO A 264 -21.48 8.70 -24.74
C PRO A 264 -22.71 7.96 -25.27
N GLN A 265 -23.12 6.92 -24.56
CA GLN A 265 -24.35 6.19 -24.85
C GLN A 265 -25.48 6.64 -23.93
N THR A 266 -26.69 6.79 -24.47
CA THR A 266 -27.86 7.10 -23.63
C THR A 266 -28.41 5.80 -23.04
N LEU A 267 -28.56 5.77 -21.72
CA LEU A 267 -29.20 4.67 -21.03
C LEU A 267 -30.72 4.89 -21.07
N GLN A 268 -31.41 4.14 -21.94
CA GLN A 268 -32.87 4.12 -22.03
C GLN A 268 -33.37 2.68 -21.97
N ILE A 269 -34.45 2.47 -21.22
CA ILE A 269 -35.13 1.18 -21.14
C ILE A 269 -36.54 1.40 -21.66
N ALA A 270 -36.89 0.70 -22.74
CA ALA A 270 -38.15 0.92 -23.44
C ALA A 270 -39.34 0.70 -22.51
N GLY A 271 -40.20 1.72 -22.36
CA GLY A 271 -41.44 1.64 -21.58
C GLY A 271 -41.30 1.97 -20.08
N HIS A 272 -40.10 2.18 -19.56
CA HIS A 272 -39.86 2.43 -18.13
C HIS A 272 -39.07 3.72 -17.89
N ARG A 273 -39.31 4.37 -16.76
CA ARG A 273 -38.46 5.48 -16.29
C ARG A 273 -37.37 4.93 -15.39
N ILE A 274 -36.17 5.50 -15.51
CA ILE A 274 -35.04 5.11 -14.66
C ILE A 274 -35.04 6.01 -13.43
N ASN A 275 -35.37 5.44 -12.28
CA ASN A 275 -35.25 6.12 -10.99
C ASN A 275 -33.78 6.27 -10.58
N TYR A 276 -32.99 5.22 -10.83
CA TYR A 276 -31.58 5.18 -10.43
C TYR A 276 -30.78 4.26 -11.35
N ALA A 277 -29.56 4.65 -11.71
CA ALA A 277 -28.62 3.78 -12.40
C ALA A 277 -27.20 3.97 -11.87
N ARG A 278 -26.43 2.88 -11.86
CA ARG A 278 -25.05 2.86 -11.39
C ARG A 278 -24.18 1.87 -12.13
N ALA A 279 -22.91 2.22 -12.30
CA ALA A 279 -21.86 1.24 -12.60
C ALA A 279 -21.71 0.28 -11.41
N THR A 280 -21.39 -0.98 -11.69
CA THR A 280 -21.21 -2.01 -10.66
C THR A 280 -19.77 -2.49 -10.62
N ASN A 281 -19.41 -3.28 -9.61
CA ASN A 281 -18.15 -4.03 -9.64
C ASN A 281 -18.16 -5.13 -10.72
N GLY A 282 -19.28 -5.38 -11.40
CA GLY A 282 -19.29 -6.24 -12.58
C GLY A 282 -18.59 -5.59 -13.75
N ASN A 283 -17.65 -6.31 -14.37
CA ASN A 283 -17.00 -5.84 -15.58
C ASN A 283 -18.07 -5.55 -16.64
N ARG A 284 -18.24 -4.27 -17.00
CA ARG A 284 -19.24 -3.79 -17.95
C ARG A 284 -20.70 -4.10 -17.55
N ILE A 285 -21.04 -4.09 -16.25
CA ILE A 285 -22.42 -4.27 -15.79
C ILE A 285 -22.97 -3.00 -15.15
N ILE A 286 -24.17 -2.60 -15.59
CA ILE A 286 -24.95 -1.49 -15.03
C ILE A 286 -26.13 -2.07 -14.24
N SER A 287 -26.33 -1.56 -13.02
CA SER A 287 -27.52 -1.80 -12.20
C SER A 287 -28.48 -0.63 -12.38
N VAL A 288 -29.75 -0.93 -12.65
CA VAL A 288 -30.79 0.06 -12.96
C VAL A 288 -32.04 -0.25 -12.16
N ARG A 289 -32.55 0.74 -11.43
CA ARG A 289 -33.86 0.68 -10.76
C ARG A 289 -34.88 1.44 -11.58
N LEU A 290 -35.97 0.76 -11.91
CA LEU A 290 -37.07 1.29 -12.70
C LEU A 290 -38.14 1.93 -11.81
N ASP A 291 -39.13 2.57 -12.41
CA ASP A 291 -40.23 3.25 -11.72
C ASP A 291 -41.33 2.31 -11.20
N ASP A 292 -41.47 1.15 -11.83
CA ASP A 292 -42.44 0.11 -11.48
C ASP A 292 -41.84 -1.08 -10.72
N ASP A 293 -40.53 -1.07 -10.50
CA ASP A 293 -39.81 -2.14 -9.82
C ASP A 293 -39.05 -1.63 -8.58
N ASN A 294 -39.22 -2.34 -7.46
CA ASN A 294 -38.44 -2.09 -6.24
C ASN A 294 -37.06 -2.77 -6.28
N ASN A 295 -36.81 -3.65 -7.25
CA ASN A 295 -35.55 -4.34 -7.43
C ASN A 295 -34.67 -3.67 -8.50
N ASP A 296 -33.37 -3.94 -8.40
CA ASP A 296 -32.41 -3.54 -9.41
C ASP A 296 -32.42 -4.58 -10.56
N SER A 297 -32.62 -4.11 -11.78
CA SER A 297 -32.34 -4.84 -13.01
C SER A 297 -30.87 -4.68 -13.41
N PHE A 298 -30.25 -5.71 -13.98
CA PHE A 298 -28.85 -5.67 -14.40
C PHE A 298 -28.72 -5.76 -15.92
N PHE A 299 -27.80 -4.98 -16.48
CA PHE A 299 -27.51 -4.94 -17.91
C PHE A 299 -26.02 -5.09 -18.15
N ILE A 300 -25.63 -6.03 -19.00
CA ILE A 300 -24.25 -6.14 -19.49
C ILE A 300 -24.08 -5.24 -20.71
N ILE A 301 -22.98 -4.49 -20.75
CA ILE A 301 -22.53 -3.68 -21.89
C ILE A 301 -21.69 -4.58 -22.78
N LYS A 302 -22.19 -4.89 -23.97
CA LYS A 302 -21.49 -5.68 -24.99
C LYS A 302 -20.30 -4.91 -25.57
N PRO A 303 -19.34 -5.59 -26.24
CA PRO A 303 -18.20 -4.95 -26.89
C PRO A 303 -18.53 -3.76 -27.79
N ASP A 304 -19.67 -3.80 -28.47
CA ASP A 304 -20.20 -2.74 -29.34
C ASP A 304 -20.96 -1.63 -28.59
N ASN A 305 -20.89 -1.61 -27.26
CA ASN A 305 -21.60 -0.71 -26.35
C ASN A 305 -23.13 -0.81 -26.35
N THR A 306 -23.68 -1.89 -26.91
CA THR A 306 -25.10 -2.21 -26.75
C THR A 306 -25.36 -2.86 -25.39
N LEU A 307 -26.60 -2.73 -24.89
CA LEU A 307 -27.01 -3.29 -23.60
C LEU A 307 -27.77 -4.61 -23.78
N GLN A 308 -27.47 -5.60 -22.95
CA GLN A 308 -28.25 -6.83 -22.81
C GLN A 308 -28.71 -6.99 -21.36
N GLN A 309 -30.00 -7.19 -21.15
CA GLN A 309 -30.56 -7.44 -19.82
C GLN A 309 -30.17 -8.83 -19.31
N LEU A 310 -29.66 -8.89 -18.08
CA LEU A 310 -29.46 -10.13 -17.34
C LEU A 310 -30.77 -10.47 -16.61
N ARG A 311 -31.48 -11.48 -17.12
CA ARG A 311 -32.77 -11.90 -16.56
C ARG A 311 -32.57 -12.76 -15.31
N VAL A 312 -32.50 -12.11 -14.16
CA VAL A 312 -32.44 -12.77 -12.84
C VAL A 312 -33.85 -13.20 -12.45
N ALA A 313 -34.12 -14.49 -12.46
CA ALA A 313 -35.40 -15.05 -12.05
C ALA A 313 -35.20 -16.42 -11.39
N VAL A 314 -36.03 -16.71 -10.39
CA VAL A 314 -36.14 -18.03 -9.77
C VAL A 314 -37.57 -18.50 -10.01
N PRO A 315 -37.79 -19.67 -10.64
CA PRO A 315 -39.14 -20.17 -10.88
C PRO A 315 -39.94 -20.25 -9.58
N ASN A 316 -41.16 -19.71 -9.58
CA ASN A 316 -42.10 -19.70 -8.46
C ASN A 316 -41.64 -18.94 -7.20
N HIS A 317 -40.66 -18.04 -7.32
CA HIS A 317 -40.22 -17.22 -6.21
C HIS A 317 -40.15 -15.74 -6.57
N THR A 318 -40.59 -14.87 -5.66
CA THR A 318 -40.34 -13.43 -5.77
C THR A 318 -38.97 -13.09 -5.20
N ILE A 319 -38.26 -12.19 -5.89
CA ILE A 319 -37.00 -11.62 -5.42
C ILE A 319 -37.32 -10.37 -4.60
N ASN A 320 -36.82 -10.34 -3.36
CA ASN A 320 -36.97 -9.18 -2.47
C ASN A 320 -35.83 -8.17 -2.61
N LYS A 321 -34.63 -8.65 -2.94
CA LYS A 321 -33.43 -7.82 -3.04
C LYS A 321 -32.37 -8.52 -3.88
N THR A 322 -31.63 -7.76 -4.68
CA THR A 322 -30.50 -8.23 -5.46
C THR A 322 -29.22 -7.47 -5.12
N PHE A 323 -28.08 -8.15 -5.27
CA PHE A 323 -26.74 -7.63 -5.08
C PHE A 323 -25.86 -8.14 -6.22
N ILE A 324 -24.86 -7.35 -6.60
CA ILE A 324 -23.89 -7.75 -7.63
C ILE A 324 -22.51 -7.25 -7.28
N ASP A 325 -21.51 -8.10 -7.53
CA ASP A 325 -20.11 -7.76 -7.50
C ASP A 325 -19.36 -8.66 -8.48
N HIS A 326 -18.51 -8.07 -9.31
CA HIS A 326 -17.84 -8.78 -10.41
C HIS A 326 -18.85 -9.62 -11.19
N GLU A 327 -18.55 -10.89 -11.46
CA GLU A 327 -19.43 -11.78 -12.19
C GLU A 327 -20.48 -12.48 -11.29
N ILE A 328 -20.70 -12.06 -10.04
CA ILE A 328 -21.60 -12.75 -9.11
C ILE A 328 -22.82 -11.90 -8.79
N ILE A 329 -24.00 -12.46 -9.04
CA ILE A 329 -25.28 -11.88 -8.61
C ILE A 329 -25.82 -12.72 -7.46
N ILE A 330 -26.26 -12.08 -6.39
CA ILE A 330 -26.96 -12.73 -5.27
C ILE A 330 -28.35 -12.12 -5.12
N ALA A 331 -29.37 -12.95 -4.96
CA ALA A 331 -30.73 -12.53 -4.68
C ALA A 331 -31.22 -13.11 -3.36
N LYS A 332 -31.86 -12.26 -2.55
CA LYS A 332 -32.69 -12.66 -1.41
C LYS A 332 -34.12 -12.88 -1.91
N LEU A 333 -34.68 -14.04 -1.61
CA LEU A 333 -36.04 -14.40 -1.97
C LEU A 333 -37.03 -14.07 -0.85
N GLU A 334 -38.32 -14.13 -1.16
CA GLU A 334 -39.42 -13.92 -0.21
C GLU A 334 -39.45 -14.90 0.97
N ASP A 335 -38.89 -16.11 0.76
CA ASP A 335 -38.77 -17.16 1.78
C ASP A 335 -37.51 -17.00 2.65
N ASN A 336 -36.82 -15.85 2.55
CA ASN A 336 -35.54 -15.55 3.20
C ASN A 336 -34.38 -16.47 2.79
N THR A 337 -34.53 -17.30 1.77
CA THR A 337 -33.41 -18.04 1.20
C THR A 337 -32.65 -17.17 0.19
N TYR A 338 -31.41 -17.54 -0.07
CA TYR A 338 -30.54 -16.84 -1.01
C TYR A 338 -30.23 -17.73 -2.21
N ARG A 339 -30.18 -17.11 -3.38
CA ARG A 339 -29.69 -17.73 -4.61
C ARG A 339 -28.58 -16.89 -5.19
N PHE A 340 -27.64 -17.53 -5.87
CA PHE A 340 -26.63 -16.82 -6.63
C PHE A 340 -26.50 -17.33 -8.06
N TRP A 341 -25.99 -16.46 -8.92
CA TRP A 341 -25.70 -16.71 -10.32
C TRP A 341 -24.30 -16.22 -10.62
N ILE A 342 -23.67 -16.86 -11.61
CA ILE A 342 -22.43 -16.39 -12.20
C ILE A 342 -22.73 -15.88 -13.60
N VAL A 343 -22.29 -14.66 -13.89
CA VAL A 343 -22.33 -14.05 -15.21
C VAL A 343 -21.25 -14.70 -16.07
N ASN A 344 -21.67 -15.28 -17.18
CA ASN A 344 -20.78 -15.90 -18.15
C ASN A 344 -20.14 -14.82 -19.03
N PRO A 345 -18.93 -15.07 -19.59
CA PRO A 345 -18.26 -14.12 -20.48
C PRO A 345 -19.07 -13.71 -21.72
N ASP A 346 -20.02 -14.55 -22.14
CA ASP A 346 -20.96 -14.28 -23.24
C ASP A 346 -22.18 -13.42 -22.82
N GLY A 347 -22.25 -13.01 -21.55
CA GLY A 347 -23.33 -12.22 -20.99
C GLY A 347 -24.59 -13.03 -20.61
N THR A 348 -24.50 -14.35 -20.55
CA THR A 348 -25.57 -15.21 -20.01
C THR A 348 -25.39 -15.45 -18.51
N LEU A 349 -26.41 -15.96 -17.82
CA LEU A 349 -26.32 -16.35 -16.41
C LEU A 349 -26.19 -17.88 -16.29
N SER A 350 -25.45 -18.35 -15.28
CA SER A 350 -25.49 -19.74 -14.85
C SER A 350 -26.91 -20.15 -14.39
N ALA A 351 -27.13 -21.44 -14.13
CA ALA A 351 -28.32 -21.85 -13.37
C ALA A 351 -28.29 -21.23 -11.96
N PRO A 352 -29.46 -20.93 -11.34
CA PRO A 352 -29.52 -20.45 -9.97
C PRO A 352 -28.98 -21.51 -9.01
N GLN A 353 -28.01 -21.13 -8.19
CA GLN A 353 -27.41 -21.99 -7.17
C GLN A 353 -27.88 -21.57 -5.77
N ILE A 354 -27.99 -22.52 -4.83
CA ILE A 354 -28.42 -22.26 -3.46
C ILE A 354 -27.22 -21.73 -2.65
N LEU A 355 -27.43 -20.63 -1.93
CA LEU A 355 -26.50 -20.14 -0.91
C LEU A 355 -27.15 -20.38 0.47
N GLN A 356 -26.62 -21.34 1.22
CA GLN A 356 -27.14 -21.73 2.53
C GLN A 356 -26.01 -22.11 3.49
N VAL A 357 -26.27 -21.96 4.78
CA VAL A 357 -25.47 -22.53 5.86
C VAL A 357 -26.35 -23.53 6.59
N ASP A 358 -25.89 -24.77 6.71
CA ASP A 358 -26.71 -25.85 7.27
C ASP A 358 -27.17 -25.52 8.69
N GLY A 359 -28.48 -25.46 8.89
CA GLY A 359 -29.10 -25.19 10.19
C GLY A 359 -29.18 -23.72 10.60
N HIS A 360 -28.79 -22.78 9.72
CA HIS A 360 -28.69 -21.36 10.05
C HIS A 360 -29.35 -20.45 9.02
N ASN A 361 -29.97 -19.37 9.49
CA ASN A 361 -30.47 -18.31 8.63
C ASN A 361 -29.37 -17.29 8.32
N ILE A 362 -29.34 -16.80 7.08
CA ILE A 362 -28.45 -15.71 6.68
C ILE A 362 -29.12 -14.37 7.02
N LEU A 363 -28.44 -13.58 7.84
CA LEU A 363 -28.87 -12.24 8.26
C LEU A 363 -28.35 -11.16 7.33
N ASP A 364 -27.10 -11.28 6.88
CA ASP A 364 -26.45 -10.31 6.01
C ASP A 364 -25.43 -10.97 5.07
N ILE A 365 -25.11 -10.29 3.96
CA ILE A 365 -24.19 -10.77 2.93
C ILE A 365 -23.28 -9.65 2.46
N LYS A 366 -21.97 -9.91 2.47
CA LYS A 366 -20.94 -9.12 1.81
C LYS A 366 -20.25 -9.95 0.73
N ILE A 367 -19.95 -9.34 -0.40
CA ILE A 367 -19.39 -10.04 -1.55
C ILE A 367 -18.34 -9.15 -2.22
N ASN A 368 -17.18 -9.72 -2.54
CA ASN A 368 -16.14 -9.04 -3.30
C ASN A 368 -15.25 -10.06 -4.04
N ASN A 369 -15.05 -9.86 -5.35
CA ASN A 369 -14.06 -10.58 -6.15
C ASN A 369 -14.08 -12.11 -5.99
N GLY A 370 -15.26 -12.72 -6.09
CA GLY A 370 -15.37 -14.17 -5.93
C GLY A 370 -15.53 -14.65 -4.49
N ILE A 371 -15.41 -13.76 -3.50
CA ILE A 371 -15.58 -14.12 -2.09
C ILE A 371 -16.94 -13.67 -1.61
N ILE A 372 -17.66 -14.57 -0.96
CA ILE A 372 -18.95 -14.33 -0.33
C ILE A 372 -18.78 -14.55 1.16
N ALA A 373 -19.17 -13.58 1.98
CA ALA A 373 -19.28 -13.75 3.43
C ALA A 373 -20.73 -13.50 3.85
N ALA A 374 -21.31 -14.45 4.58
CA ALA A 374 -22.65 -14.35 5.12
C ALA A 374 -22.61 -14.31 6.64
N LYS A 375 -23.22 -13.28 7.22
CA LYS A 375 -23.50 -13.23 8.66
C LYS A 375 -24.71 -14.10 8.93
N ILE A 376 -24.60 -15.02 9.87
CA ILE A 376 -25.70 -15.93 10.22
C ILE A 376 -26.31 -15.64 11.59
N ASP A 377 -27.43 -16.29 11.89
CA ASP A 377 -28.23 -16.05 13.10
C ASP A 377 -27.54 -16.38 14.43
N ASP A 378 -26.44 -17.12 14.40
CA ASP A 378 -25.57 -17.34 15.57
C ASP A 378 -24.46 -16.30 15.73
N LEU A 379 -24.53 -15.22 14.93
CA LEU A 379 -23.61 -14.09 14.86
C LEU A 379 -22.20 -14.42 14.32
N THR A 380 -21.95 -15.64 13.84
CA THR A 380 -20.73 -15.94 13.09
C THR A 380 -20.83 -15.50 11.64
N TRP A 381 -19.67 -15.46 10.97
CA TRP A 381 -19.58 -15.24 9.53
C TRP A 381 -19.12 -16.50 8.83
N SER A 382 -19.90 -16.97 7.86
CA SER A 382 -19.51 -18.05 6.95
C SER A 382 -18.95 -17.46 5.66
N VAL A 383 -17.78 -17.93 5.22
CA VAL A 383 -17.06 -17.43 4.05
C VAL A 383 -16.92 -18.52 3.00
N TRP A 384 -17.22 -18.18 1.76
CA TRP A 384 -16.99 -19.02 0.59
C TRP A 384 -16.13 -18.27 -0.42
N ASN A 385 -15.23 -19.00 -1.07
CA ASN A 385 -14.67 -18.62 -2.36
C ASN A 385 -15.48 -19.25 -3.50
N VAL A 386 -15.68 -18.52 -4.59
CA VAL A 386 -16.18 -19.01 -5.87
C VAL A 386 -15.00 -19.55 -6.67
N ASN A 387 -14.99 -20.85 -6.88
CA ASN A 387 -13.92 -21.56 -7.57
C ASN A 387 -13.93 -21.25 -9.08
N LYS A 388 -12.81 -21.55 -9.75
CA LYS A 388 -12.68 -21.42 -11.23
C LYS A 388 -13.73 -22.24 -12.00
N ASP A 389 -14.18 -23.34 -11.41
CA ASP A 389 -15.25 -24.19 -11.96
C ASP A 389 -16.67 -23.66 -11.71
N ARG A 390 -16.78 -22.44 -11.14
CA ARG A 390 -18.04 -21.72 -10.89
C ARG A 390 -18.90 -22.33 -9.78
N THR A 391 -18.30 -23.13 -8.91
CA THR A 391 -18.93 -23.67 -7.68
C THR A 391 -18.45 -22.92 -6.44
N LEU A 392 -19.18 -23.06 -5.33
CA LEU A 392 -18.69 -22.60 -4.03
C LEU A 392 -17.73 -23.64 -3.43
N SER A 393 -16.65 -23.14 -2.84
CA SER A 393 -15.83 -23.89 -1.89
C SER A 393 -16.64 -24.28 -0.64
N ARG A 394 -16.03 -25.07 0.27
CA ARG A 394 -16.67 -25.36 1.56
C ARG A 394 -16.67 -24.13 2.46
N PRO A 395 -17.79 -23.80 3.13
CA PRO A 395 -17.84 -22.64 4.02
C PRO A 395 -16.78 -22.74 5.11
N GLN A 396 -16.04 -21.65 5.29
CA GLN A 396 -15.15 -21.45 6.43
C GLN A 396 -15.84 -20.53 7.43
N ILE A 397 -15.82 -20.91 8.71
CA ILE A 397 -16.47 -20.13 9.77
C ILE A 397 -15.43 -19.21 10.43
N LEU A 398 -15.71 -17.92 10.43
CA LEU A 398 -15.02 -16.93 11.24
C LEU A 398 -15.69 -16.81 12.61
N ASN A 399 -14.88 -16.53 13.65
CA ASN A 399 -15.26 -16.67 15.06
C ASN A 399 -16.38 -15.72 15.52
N ARG A 400 -16.99 -16.00 16.68
CA ARG A 400 -18.24 -15.39 17.20
C ARG A 400 -18.22 -13.91 17.60
N ASP A 401 -17.10 -13.22 17.48
CA ASP A 401 -16.95 -11.83 17.96
C ASP A 401 -16.67 -10.84 16.82
N ILE A 402 -17.19 -11.09 15.62
CA ILE A 402 -17.02 -10.17 14.49
C ILE A 402 -18.29 -9.34 14.31
N TYR A 403 -18.18 -8.04 14.57
CA TYR A 403 -19.30 -7.10 14.43
C TYR A 403 -19.63 -6.87 12.96
N ASP A 404 -18.60 -6.53 12.19
CA ASP A 404 -18.65 -6.34 10.75
C ASP A 404 -17.32 -6.75 10.09
N LEU A 405 -17.33 -6.93 8.78
CA LEU A 405 -16.13 -7.20 8.00
C LEU A 405 -16.15 -6.50 6.65
N GLU A 406 -14.99 -6.21 6.08
CA GLU A 406 -14.84 -5.73 4.71
C GLU A 406 -14.01 -6.74 3.90
N ILE A 407 -14.38 -6.93 2.64
CA ILE A 407 -13.73 -7.88 1.74
C ILE A 407 -13.17 -7.12 0.55
N ASN A 408 -11.89 -7.32 0.26
CA ASN A 408 -11.29 -6.79 -0.95
C ASN A 408 -10.18 -7.71 -1.48
N ASN A 409 -10.26 -8.12 -2.75
CA ASN A 409 -9.18 -8.78 -3.48
C ASN A 409 -8.52 -9.95 -2.72
N GLY A 410 -9.30 -10.87 -2.15
CA GLY A 410 -8.73 -12.00 -1.41
C GLY A 410 -8.50 -11.76 0.08
N ILE A 411 -8.70 -10.53 0.56
CA ILE A 411 -8.43 -10.14 1.96
C ILE A 411 -9.74 -9.80 2.66
N ILE A 412 -9.87 -10.29 3.88
CA ILE A 412 -10.96 -9.96 4.81
C ILE A 412 -10.36 -9.18 5.96
N VAL A 413 -10.90 -7.99 6.22
CA VAL A 413 -10.61 -7.20 7.42
C VAL A 413 -11.88 -7.20 8.26
N ALA A 414 -11.82 -7.69 9.49
CA ALA A 414 -12.99 -7.78 10.35
C ALA A 414 -12.80 -7.02 11.66
N GLU A 415 -13.86 -6.38 12.13
CA GLU A 415 -13.91 -5.72 13.43
C GLU A 415 -14.15 -6.78 14.50
N ILE A 416 -13.10 -7.14 15.25
CA ILE A 416 -13.15 -8.17 16.29
C ILE A 416 -13.52 -7.55 17.65
N ASP A 417 -13.09 -6.31 17.90
CA ASP A 417 -13.42 -5.55 19.12
C ASP A 417 -13.47 -4.05 18.80
N ILE A 418 -13.87 -3.24 19.77
CA ILE A 418 -13.99 -1.77 19.69
C ILE A 418 -12.68 -1.14 19.19
N ASP A 419 -11.55 -1.72 19.56
CA ASP A 419 -10.19 -1.26 19.25
C ASP A 419 -9.38 -2.29 18.48
N ALA A 420 -10.00 -3.34 17.92
CA ALA A 420 -9.27 -4.46 17.32
C ALA A 420 -9.80 -4.85 15.94
N LEU A 421 -8.92 -4.79 14.93
CA LEU A 421 -9.17 -5.34 13.61
C LEU A 421 -8.44 -6.66 13.45
N GLY A 422 -9.07 -7.65 12.83
CA GLY A 422 -8.44 -8.88 12.35
C GLY A 422 -8.28 -8.86 10.85
N VAL A 423 -7.21 -9.48 10.34
CA VAL A 423 -7.00 -9.66 8.90
C VAL A 423 -6.81 -11.13 8.57
N TRP A 424 -7.52 -11.60 7.55
CA TRP A 424 -7.42 -12.93 6.97
C TRP A 424 -7.22 -12.86 5.46
N LYS A 425 -6.54 -13.85 4.90
CA LYS A 425 -6.53 -14.12 3.46
C LYS A 425 -7.39 -15.31 3.15
N VAL A 426 -8.17 -15.18 2.09
CA VAL A 426 -8.85 -16.28 1.42
C VAL A 426 -7.88 -16.86 0.39
N ASN A 427 -7.48 -18.11 0.60
CA ASN A 427 -6.61 -18.82 -0.32
C ASN A 427 -7.41 -19.29 -1.55
N GLU A 428 -6.73 -19.67 -2.63
CA GLU A 428 -7.40 -20.11 -3.87
C GLU A 428 -8.35 -21.30 -3.65
N ASP A 429 -8.04 -22.17 -2.70
CA ASP A 429 -8.86 -23.33 -2.32
C ASP A 429 -10.05 -22.98 -1.40
N GLY A 430 -10.21 -21.70 -1.07
CA GLY A 430 -11.25 -21.18 -0.19
C GLY A 430 -10.94 -21.30 1.30
N THR A 431 -9.78 -21.83 1.70
CA THR A 431 -9.37 -21.84 3.11
C THR A 431 -8.97 -20.44 3.59
N LEU A 432 -9.05 -20.21 4.90
CA LEU A 432 -8.70 -18.94 5.52
C LEU A 432 -7.36 -19.03 6.26
N SER A 433 -6.44 -18.15 5.91
CA SER A 433 -5.19 -17.94 6.64
C SER A 433 -5.33 -16.71 7.53
N LYS A 434 -5.35 -16.89 8.86
CA LYS A 434 -5.28 -15.77 9.81
C LYS A 434 -3.84 -15.27 9.87
N TYR A 435 -3.65 -13.96 9.73
CA TYR A 435 -2.31 -13.37 9.82
C TYR A 435 -1.82 -13.30 11.28
N PRO A 436 -0.62 -13.82 11.60
CA PRO A 436 -0.15 -13.92 12.99
C PRO A 436 0.03 -12.57 13.71
N GLN A 437 0.23 -11.48 12.97
CA GLN A 437 0.38 -10.11 13.49
C GLN A 437 -0.85 -9.22 13.23
N SER A 438 -1.97 -9.78 12.78
CA SER A 438 -3.06 -8.96 12.22
C SER A 438 -4.09 -8.42 13.18
N VAL A 439 -3.91 -8.61 14.49
CA VAL A 439 -4.72 -7.87 15.46
C VAL A 439 -4.15 -6.46 15.59
N LEU A 440 -4.67 -5.53 14.79
CA LEU A 440 -4.34 -4.11 14.92
C LEU A 440 -5.12 -3.56 16.10
N GLN A 441 -4.43 -3.30 17.22
CA GLN A 441 -5.00 -2.54 18.33
C GLN A 441 -4.96 -1.05 18.00
N VAL A 442 -6.08 -0.54 17.50
CA VAL A 442 -6.24 0.85 17.10
C VAL A 442 -7.67 1.29 17.39
N ASP A 443 -7.84 2.42 18.07
CA ASP A 443 -9.15 3.08 18.16
C ASP A 443 -9.48 3.72 16.81
N PHE A 444 -10.45 3.18 16.08
CA PHE A 444 -10.79 3.63 14.73
C PHE A 444 -12.19 4.24 14.63
N LEU A 445 -12.36 5.10 13.63
CA LEU A 445 -13.61 5.75 13.26
C LEU A 445 -14.11 5.30 11.88
N ASN A 446 -13.20 4.87 11.01
CA ASN A 446 -13.52 4.49 9.65
C ASN A 446 -12.42 3.58 9.07
N ILE A 447 -12.80 2.70 8.15
CA ILE A 447 -11.91 1.78 7.44
C ILE A 447 -12.21 1.91 5.95
N ALA A 448 -11.15 2.01 5.15
CA ALA A 448 -11.22 1.90 3.71
C ALA A 448 -10.23 0.81 3.26
N LEU A 449 -10.71 -0.10 2.41
CA LEU A 449 -9.92 -1.22 1.92
C LEU A 449 -10.08 -1.30 0.41
N ASN A 450 -8.99 -1.05 -0.34
CA ASN A 450 -8.99 -1.26 -1.78
C ASN A 450 -7.62 -1.58 -2.35
N HIS A 451 -7.58 -2.40 -3.42
CA HIS A 451 -6.37 -2.71 -4.18
C HIS A 451 -5.12 -3.06 -3.35
N GLY A 452 -5.27 -3.84 -2.28
CA GLY A 452 -4.14 -4.22 -1.41
C GLY A 452 -3.66 -3.09 -0.50
N VAL A 453 -4.48 -2.06 -0.28
CA VAL A 453 -4.23 -0.97 0.67
C VAL A 453 -5.34 -0.97 1.71
N LEU A 454 -4.94 -1.00 2.98
CA LEU A 454 -5.81 -0.78 4.13
C LEU A 454 -5.55 0.62 4.66
N ALA A 455 -6.59 1.43 4.78
CA ALA A 455 -6.51 2.72 5.43
C ALA A 455 -7.51 2.79 6.58
N VAL A 456 -7.03 3.22 7.75
CA VAL A 456 -7.83 3.31 8.96
C VAL A 456 -7.78 4.74 9.46
N LYS A 457 -8.95 5.35 9.63
CA LYS A 457 -9.10 6.63 10.31
C LYS A 457 -9.15 6.38 11.80
N LEU A 458 -8.24 6.98 12.55
CA LEU A 458 -8.17 6.81 13.99
C LEU A 458 -8.99 7.87 14.73
N VAL A 459 -9.22 7.65 16.03
CA VAL A 459 -9.87 8.62 16.93
C VAL A 459 -9.10 9.93 17.02
N ASP A 460 -7.77 9.91 16.85
CA ASP A 460 -6.92 11.10 16.74
C ASP A 460 -7.12 11.88 15.41
N ARG A 461 -8.05 11.42 14.57
CA ARG A 461 -8.42 11.96 13.25
C ARG A 461 -7.33 11.84 12.18
N THR A 462 -6.24 11.12 12.47
CA THR A 462 -5.24 10.78 11.45
C THR A 462 -5.69 9.57 10.64
N TRP A 463 -5.31 9.55 9.37
CA TRP A 463 -5.45 8.36 8.54
C TRP A 463 -4.12 7.63 8.51
N ARG A 464 -4.15 6.35 8.86
CA ARG A 464 -3.00 5.45 8.77
C ARG A 464 -3.24 4.47 7.65
N VAL A 465 -2.20 4.24 6.84
CA VAL A 465 -2.28 3.43 5.62
C VAL A 465 -1.25 2.33 5.68
N TRP A 466 -1.69 1.11 5.44
CA TRP A 466 -0.86 -0.08 5.33
C TRP A 466 -0.97 -0.62 3.91
N LYS A 467 0.17 -1.05 3.37
CA LYS A 467 0.16 -1.95 2.22
C LYS A 467 -0.06 -3.36 2.74
N ILE A 468 -0.94 -4.09 2.08
CA ILE A 468 -1.12 -5.52 2.25
C ILE A 468 -0.15 -6.20 1.28
N ASN A 469 0.80 -6.96 1.82
CA ASN A 469 1.77 -7.72 1.05
C ASN A 469 1.08 -8.90 0.34
N GLU A 470 1.74 -9.53 -0.64
CA GLU A 470 1.18 -10.71 -1.33
C GLU A 470 0.93 -11.89 -0.39
N ASP A 471 1.78 -12.00 0.62
CA ASP A 471 1.62 -12.96 1.70
C ASP A 471 0.46 -12.59 2.62
N GLY A 472 -0.17 -11.41 2.46
CA GLY A 472 -1.29 -10.78 3.17
C GLY A 472 -0.97 -10.17 4.53
N THR A 473 0.31 -10.14 4.91
CA THR A 473 0.77 -9.34 6.04
C THR A 473 0.66 -7.85 5.73
N LEU A 474 0.46 -7.03 6.76
CA LEU A 474 0.53 -5.58 6.62
C LEU A 474 1.98 -5.12 6.69
N THR A 475 2.31 -4.02 6.01
CA THR A 475 3.59 -3.33 6.25
C THR A 475 3.75 -3.02 7.73
N LYS A 476 4.93 -3.32 8.28
CA LYS A 476 5.22 -3.22 9.73
C LYS A 476 4.87 -1.85 10.32
N HIS A 477 5.06 -0.78 9.55
CA HIS A 477 4.72 0.58 9.95
C HIS A 477 3.66 1.15 9.01
N PRO A 478 2.55 1.68 9.52
CA PRO A 478 1.64 2.47 8.71
C PRO A 478 2.31 3.74 8.23
N GLN A 479 1.98 4.15 7.01
CA GLN A 479 2.18 5.51 6.56
C GLN A 479 1.07 6.39 7.13
N ILE A 480 1.43 7.57 7.65
CA ILE A 480 0.44 8.53 8.13
C ILE A 480 0.12 9.47 6.96
N LEU A 481 -1.14 9.50 6.53
CA LEU A 481 -1.62 10.48 5.56
C LEU A 481 -1.85 11.80 6.29
N GLN A 482 -1.09 12.82 5.92
CA GLN A 482 -1.25 14.19 6.41
C GLN A 482 -1.12 15.17 5.25
N VAL A 483 -1.91 16.24 5.32
CA VAL A 483 -1.80 17.41 4.44
C VAL A 483 -1.44 18.60 5.33
N ALA A 484 -0.34 19.28 5.02
CA ALA A 484 0.19 20.33 5.88
C ALA A 484 -0.83 21.45 6.12
N GLY A 485 -1.28 21.61 7.37
CA GLY A 485 -2.28 22.61 7.75
C GLY A 485 -3.74 22.19 7.57
N HIS A 486 -4.02 20.96 7.13
CA HIS A 486 -5.37 20.47 6.87
C HIS A 486 -5.64 19.12 7.55
N SER A 487 -6.89 18.88 7.92
CA SER A 487 -7.36 17.58 8.40
C SER A 487 -8.08 16.83 7.29
N ILE A 488 -7.87 15.52 7.19
CA ILE A 488 -8.52 14.67 6.18
C ILE A 488 -9.86 14.18 6.72
N GLN A 489 -10.94 14.48 6.00
CA GLN A 489 -12.29 14.08 6.33
C GLN A 489 -12.57 12.66 5.82
N HIS A 490 -12.38 12.44 4.52
CA HIS A 490 -12.69 11.20 3.81
C HIS A 490 -11.56 10.84 2.84
N ILE A 491 -11.44 9.57 2.49
CA ILE A 491 -10.51 9.11 1.46
C ILE A 491 -11.18 8.10 0.52
N GLU A 492 -10.75 8.11 -0.73
CA GLU A 492 -11.05 7.09 -1.72
C GLU A 492 -9.74 6.44 -2.18
N ILE A 493 -9.68 5.11 -2.13
CA ILE A 493 -8.48 4.32 -2.44
C ILE A 493 -8.63 3.73 -3.85
N GLY A 494 -7.72 4.07 -4.76
CA GLY A 494 -7.51 3.43 -6.04
C GLY A 494 -6.31 2.47 -6.02
N SER A 495 -5.93 1.93 -7.18
CA SER A 495 -4.84 0.94 -7.33
C SER A 495 -3.47 1.44 -6.87
N GLU A 496 -3.14 2.69 -7.16
CA GLU A 496 -1.83 3.29 -6.85
C GLU A 496 -1.95 4.68 -6.20
N ILE A 497 -3.19 5.12 -5.94
CA ILE A 497 -3.53 6.50 -5.60
C ILE A 497 -4.57 6.51 -4.47
N ILE A 498 -4.44 7.46 -3.56
CA ILE A 498 -5.49 7.83 -2.61
C ILE A 498 -5.92 9.26 -2.92
N ILE A 499 -7.22 9.48 -3.01
CA ILE A 499 -7.81 10.80 -3.06
C ILE A 499 -8.34 11.11 -1.66
N ALA A 500 -7.99 12.25 -1.10
CA ALA A 500 -8.46 12.69 0.21
C ALA A 500 -9.26 13.98 0.10
N GLU A 501 -10.42 13.99 0.73
CA GLU A 501 -11.23 15.17 1.00
C GLU A 501 -10.75 15.81 2.31
N LEU A 502 -10.52 17.11 2.31
CA LEU A 502 -10.11 17.88 3.48
C LEU A 502 -11.31 18.62 4.08
N TYR A 503 -11.24 18.93 5.38
CA TYR A 503 -12.33 19.62 6.10
C TYR A 503 -12.64 21.05 5.61
N ASP A 504 -11.81 21.62 4.75
CA ASP A 504 -12.04 22.92 4.10
C ASP A 504 -12.58 22.78 2.67
N ASP A 505 -13.16 21.62 2.36
CA ASP A 505 -13.72 21.25 1.06
C ASP A 505 -12.70 21.25 -0.10
N THR A 506 -11.41 21.25 0.24
CA THR A 506 -10.33 21.04 -0.73
C THR A 506 -9.95 19.55 -0.79
N TRP A 507 -9.22 19.18 -1.84
CA TRP A 507 -8.90 17.79 -2.11
C TRP A 507 -7.40 17.62 -2.36
N SER A 508 -6.85 16.50 -1.91
CA SER A 508 -5.46 16.12 -2.12
C SER A 508 -5.37 14.75 -2.77
N ILE A 509 -4.47 14.60 -3.74
CA ILE A 509 -4.22 13.34 -4.44
C ILE A 509 -2.83 12.86 -4.03
N PHE A 510 -2.77 11.64 -3.51
CA PHE A 510 -1.56 10.96 -3.08
C PHE A 510 -1.25 9.90 -4.13
N THR A 511 -0.12 10.00 -4.82
CA THR A 511 0.35 9.02 -5.80
C THR A 511 1.52 8.19 -5.21
N ASN A 512 1.81 7.02 -5.77
CA ASN A 512 2.93 6.15 -5.35
C ASN A 512 2.84 5.57 -3.91
N ILE A 513 1.64 5.32 -3.39
CA ILE A 513 1.48 4.75 -2.04
C ILE A 513 2.01 3.30 -1.96
N ILE A 514 2.10 2.64 -3.12
CA ILE A 514 2.71 1.34 -3.29
C ILE A 514 3.89 1.49 -4.25
N PRO A 515 5.15 1.32 -3.83
CA PRO A 515 6.23 1.16 -4.78
C PRO A 515 5.94 -0.12 -5.57
N THR A 516 5.66 0.03 -6.86
CA THR A 516 5.36 -1.10 -7.76
C THR A 516 6.61 -1.95 -8.01
N HIS A 517 7.81 -1.43 -7.78
CA HIS A 517 9.07 -2.14 -7.99
C HIS A 517 10.00 -1.98 -6.78
N ASN A 518 10.49 -3.10 -6.25
CA ASN A 518 11.58 -3.13 -5.29
C ASN A 518 12.89 -2.76 -6.01
N PHE A 519 13.13 -1.48 -6.26
CA PHE A 519 14.42 -1.01 -6.75
C PHE A 519 15.49 -1.21 -5.68
N THR A 520 16.67 -1.68 -6.08
CA THR A 520 17.84 -1.57 -5.21
C THR A 520 18.17 -0.09 -4.97
N LEU A 521 18.89 0.22 -3.89
CA LEU A 521 19.31 1.60 -3.60
C LEU A 521 20.06 2.24 -4.78
N GLU A 522 20.92 1.47 -5.45
CA GLU A 522 21.65 1.91 -6.66
C GLU A 522 20.69 2.27 -7.80
N GLN A 523 19.68 1.43 -8.06
CA GLN A 523 18.68 1.67 -9.10
C GLN A 523 17.82 2.91 -8.81
N ALA A 524 17.39 3.09 -7.56
CA ALA A 524 16.59 4.25 -7.15
C ALA A 524 17.37 5.56 -7.27
N LEU A 525 18.64 5.58 -6.84
CA LEU A 525 19.53 6.73 -6.98
C LEU A 525 19.81 7.05 -8.45
N PHE A 526 20.03 6.03 -9.27
CA PHE A 526 20.24 6.18 -10.70
C PHE A 526 19.01 6.77 -11.42
N ILE A 527 17.81 6.25 -11.17
CA ILE A 527 16.56 6.78 -11.74
C ILE A 527 16.39 8.25 -11.37
N LYS A 528 16.62 8.59 -10.09
CA LYS A 528 16.53 9.97 -9.60
C LYS A 528 17.53 10.90 -10.30
N ALA A 529 18.77 10.44 -10.49
CA ALA A 529 19.79 11.22 -11.20
C ALA A 529 19.37 11.49 -12.66
N CYS A 530 18.82 10.48 -13.35
CA CYS A 530 18.34 10.62 -14.73
C CYS A 530 17.18 11.62 -14.89
N ILE A 531 16.29 11.71 -13.90
CA ILE A 531 15.17 12.66 -13.91
C ILE A 531 15.66 14.10 -13.72
N GLN A 532 16.74 14.29 -12.96
CA GLN A 532 17.31 15.62 -12.71
C GLN A 532 18.12 16.14 -13.90
N GLU A 533 18.93 15.28 -14.51
CA GLU A 533 19.73 15.61 -15.68
C GLU A 533 19.82 14.39 -16.62
N PRO A 534 19.68 14.58 -17.95
CA PRO A 534 19.82 13.49 -18.91
C PRO A 534 21.18 12.78 -18.80
N VAL A 535 21.16 11.48 -18.54
CA VAL A 535 22.38 10.68 -18.38
C VAL A 535 22.74 9.99 -19.68
N ASN A 536 23.97 10.15 -20.13
CA ASN A 536 24.51 9.42 -21.27
C ASN A 536 25.08 8.06 -20.85
N LEU A 537 24.48 6.95 -21.31
CA LEU A 537 24.94 5.60 -20.94
C LEU A 537 26.35 5.29 -21.46
N ASP A 538 26.81 5.96 -22.52
CA ASP A 538 28.18 5.78 -23.05
C ASP A 538 29.25 6.45 -22.18
N SER A 539 28.86 7.30 -21.22
CA SER A 539 29.81 8.07 -20.40
C SER A 539 30.40 7.27 -19.24
N ASN A 540 29.72 6.22 -18.77
CA ASN A 540 30.16 5.45 -17.60
C ASN A 540 29.62 3.99 -17.62
N PRO A 541 30.49 2.96 -17.61
CA PRO A 541 30.09 1.55 -17.60
C PRO A 541 29.24 1.14 -16.38
N GLU A 542 29.46 1.75 -15.21
CA GLU A 542 28.66 1.46 -14.01
C GLU A 542 27.22 1.95 -14.14
N ILE A 543 27.05 3.15 -14.73
CA ILE A 543 25.73 3.69 -15.06
C ILE A 543 24.99 2.76 -16.03
N GLN A 544 25.70 2.25 -17.04
CA GLN A 544 25.14 1.30 -17.99
C GLN A 544 24.74 -0.02 -17.33
N ARG A 545 25.57 -0.54 -16.40
CA ARG A 545 25.25 -1.74 -15.60
C ARG A 545 23.98 -1.54 -14.79
N ILE A 546 23.83 -0.41 -14.08
CA ILE A 546 22.64 -0.10 -13.28
C ILE A 546 21.42 0.07 -14.18
N PHE A 547 21.52 0.81 -15.28
CA PHE A 547 20.42 0.95 -16.25
C PHE A 547 19.96 -0.41 -16.79
N ASN A 548 20.88 -1.29 -17.17
CA ASN A 548 20.55 -2.62 -17.69
C ASN A 548 19.84 -3.50 -16.67
N SER A 549 20.12 -3.30 -15.37
CA SER A 549 19.47 -4.03 -14.27
C SER A 549 18.03 -3.62 -13.98
N LEU A 550 17.54 -2.50 -14.57
CA LEU A 550 16.16 -2.04 -14.42
C LEU A 550 15.18 -2.93 -15.21
N THR A 551 13.90 -2.90 -14.83
CA THR A 551 12.81 -3.54 -15.58
C THR A 551 12.67 -2.93 -16.98
N VAL A 552 12.08 -3.68 -17.91
CA VAL A 552 11.87 -3.22 -19.29
C VAL A 552 10.99 -1.97 -19.30
N GLU A 553 9.89 -1.93 -18.54
CA GLU A 553 9.02 -0.75 -18.49
C GLU A 553 9.77 0.49 -18.00
N THR A 554 10.60 0.35 -16.95
CA THR A 554 11.38 1.47 -16.39
C THR A 554 12.40 2.00 -17.40
N LYS A 555 13.10 1.10 -18.11
CA LYS A 555 14.06 1.48 -19.16
C LYS A 555 13.39 2.28 -20.27
N ASP A 556 12.22 1.82 -20.73
CA ASP A 556 11.48 2.47 -21.80
C ASP A 556 10.95 3.85 -21.38
N VAL A 557 10.48 4.01 -20.15
CA VAL A 557 10.08 5.31 -19.60
C VAL A 557 11.26 6.29 -19.58
N LEU A 558 12.43 5.86 -19.09
CA LEU A 558 13.62 6.71 -19.00
C LEU A 558 14.12 7.16 -20.38
N VAL A 559 14.11 6.25 -21.37
CA VAL A 559 14.55 6.55 -22.74
C VAL A 559 13.53 7.42 -23.47
N LYS A 560 12.23 7.08 -23.39
CA LYS A 560 11.16 7.81 -24.08
C LYS A 560 11.04 9.27 -23.64
N ASN A 561 11.28 9.54 -22.35
CA ASN A 561 11.23 10.90 -21.79
C ASN A 561 12.57 11.65 -21.91
N GLY A 562 13.60 11.05 -22.51
CA GLY A 562 14.90 11.69 -22.71
C GLY A 562 15.75 11.82 -21.44
N PHE A 563 15.38 11.14 -20.35
CA PHE A 563 16.15 11.09 -19.10
C PHE A 563 17.43 10.25 -19.24
N VAL A 564 17.45 9.33 -20.19
CA VAL A 564 18.61 8.52 -20.53
C VAL A 564 18.86 8.61 -22.04
N ILE A 565 20.10 8.89 -22.41
CA ILE A 565 20.57 8.82 -23.79
C ILE A 565 21.13 7.42 -24.00
N PRO A 566 20.40 6.52 -24.70
CA PRO A 566 20.82 5.13 -24.85
C PRO A 566 22.04 5.02 -25.78
N THR A 567 22.87 4.01 -25.51
CA THR A 567 24.04 3.67 -26.32
C THR A 567 23.63 3.34 -27.77
N LEU A 568 24.56 3.50 -28.72
CA LEU A 568 24.30 3.19 -30.13
C LEU A 568 23.78 1.77 -30.32
N THR A 569 24.30 0.81 -29.54
CA THR A 569 23.88 -0.59 -29.54
C THR A 569 22.42 -0.76 -29.12
N TYR A 570 21.97 -0.11 -28.03
CA TYR A 570 20.58 -0.19 -27.58
C TYR A 570 19.60 0.40 -28.61
N ARG A 571 20.00 1.50 -29.28
CA ARG A 571 19.21 2.11 -30.37
C ARG A 571 19.07 1.16 -31.55
N ILE A 572 20.13 0.45 -31.90
CA ILE A 572 20.12 -0.53 -33.00
C ILE A 572 19.26 -1.74 -32.64
N THR A 573 19.37 -2.29 -31.42
CA THR A 573 18.55 -3.42 -30.98
C THR A 573 17.06 -3.07 -30.97
N ASN A 574 16.66 -1.94 -30.36
CA ASN A 574 15.26 -1.51 -30.35
C ASN A 574 14.73 -1.17 -31.75
N PHE A 575 15.57 -0.61 -32.63
CA PHE A 575 15.19 -0.37 -34.01
C PHE A 575 14.96 -1.68 -34.78
N LEU A 576 15.81 -2.68 -34.60
CA LEU A 576 15.68 -3.98 -35.26
C LEU A 576 14.48 -4.78 -34.76
N ASP A 577 14.21 -4.76 -33.45
CA ASP A 577 13.04 -5.41 -32.84
C ASP A 577 11.72 -4.75 -33.28
N ALA A 578 11.68 -3.42 -33.34
CA ALA A 578 10.50 -2.70 -33.82
C ALA A 578 10.16 -2.99 -35.30
N HIS A 579 11.15 -3.37 -36.11
CA HIS A 579 10.99 -3.64 -37.54
C HIS A 579 11.04 -5.13 -37.90
N LYS A 580 11.09 -6.03 -36.91
CA LYS A 580 11.17 -7.50 -37.08
C LYS A 580 12.23 -7.94 -38.09
N VAL A 581 13.40 -7.29 -38.11
CA VAL A 581 14.47 -7.63 -39.06
C VAL A 581 15.24 -8.84 -38.53
N PRO A 582 15.29 -9.98 -39.24
CA PRO A 582 16.00 -11.16 -38.76
C PRO A 582 17.51 -10.94 -38.82
N ILE A 583 18.21 -11.21 -37.70
CA ILE A 583 19.67 -11.13 -37.61
C ILE A 583 20.27 -12.50 -37.98
N LEU A 584 21.04 -12.57 -39.07
CA LEU A 584 21.96 -13.68 -39.33
C LEU A 584 23.28 -13.39 -38.58
N ILE A 585 23.49 -14.01 -37.42
CA ILE A 585 24.80 -13.96 -36.74
C ILE A 585 25.61 -15.19 -37.17
N GLY A 586 26.66 -14.97 -37.96
CA GLY A 586 27.65 -15.98 -38.27
C GLY A 586 28.96 -15.37 -38.76
N GLY A 587 30.04 -15.56 -37.99
CA GLY A 587 31.41 -15.57 -38.48
C GLY A 587 32.23 -14.29 -38.28
N THR A 588 33.19 -14.38 -37.35
CA THR A 588 34.40 -13.55 -37.25
C THR A 588 35.10 -13.31 -38.60
N LEU A 589 35.34 -12.04 -38.95
CA LEU A 589 36.52 -11.58 -39.69
C LEU A 589 36.66 -10.06 -39.49
N GLY A 590 37.90 -9.61 -39.25
CA GLY A 590 38.23 -8.26 -38.82
C GLY A 590 38.33 -7.22 -39.94
N LEU A 591 38.34 -5.97 -39.46
CA LEU A 591 38.80 -4.71 -40.07
C LEU A 591 38.10 -4.19 -41.34
N GLY A 592 37.58 -2.97 -41.23
CA GLY A 592 37.32 -2.10 -42.38
C GLY A 592 36.35 -0.95 -42.10
N LEU A 593 36.85 0.14 -41.50
CA LEU A 593 36.23 1.46 -41.62
C LEU A 593 36.16 1.85 -43.11
N ALA A 594 34.96 1.85 -43.71
CA ALA A 594 34.69 2.54 -44.96
C ALA A 594 33.20 2.92 -45.03
N GLY A 595 32.95 4.20 -45.26
CA GLY A 595 31.65 4.83 -45.13
C GLY A 595 30.59 4.37 -46.13
N TYR A 596 29.34 4.55 -45.74
CA TYR A 596 28.21 4.54 -46.67
C TYR A 596 27.62 5.95 -46.79
N TYR A 597 27.94 6.53 -47.94
CA TYR A 597 27.33 7.69 -48.54
C TYR A 597 25.86 7.39 -48.90
N LEU A 598 25.03 8.44 -48.78
CA LEU A 598 23.68 8.56 -49.31
C LEU A 598 23.52 7.96 -50.72
N TRP A 599 22.47 7.17 -50.92
CA TRP A 599 21.86 7.02 -52.24
C TRP A 599 20.35 7.22 -52.18
N SER A 600 19.95 8.35 -52.74
CA SER A 600 18.59 8.62 -53.18
C SER A 600 18.33 7.91 -54.51
N LYS A 601 17.11 7.40 -54.68
CA LYS A 601 16.35 7.24 -55.94
C LYS A 601 15.08 6.47 -55.62
N SER A 602 13.99 6.57 -56.37
CA SER A 602 13.37 7.62 -57.16
C SER A 602 12.02 7.02 -57.56
N LYS A 603 10.95 7.82 -57.56
CA LYS A 603 9.64 7.46 -58.10
C LYS A 603 9.71 6.89 -59.53
N LYS A 604 8.86 5.87 -59.77
CA LYS A 604 8.08 5.49 -60.99
C LYS A 604 7.95 3.96 -60.99
N ARG A 605 6.79 3.32 -61.11
CA ARG A 605 5.51 3.64 -61.77
C ARG A 605 4.34 3.52 -60.81
#